data_AF-A0A939D8F5-F1
#
_entry.id   AF-A0A939D8F5-F1
#
_cell.length_a   1.000
_cell.length_b   1.000
_cell.length_c   1.000
_cell.angle_alpha   90.00
_cell.angle_beta   90.00
_cell.angle_gamma   90.00
#
_symmetry.space_group_name_H-M   'P 1'
#
loop_
_entity.id
_entity.type
_entity.pdbx_description
1 polymer ?
#
loop_
_entity_poly.entity_id
_entity_poly.type
_entity_poly.pdbx_seq_one_letter_code
_entity_poly.pdbx_strand_id
1 'polypeptide(L)'
;MRNRNYAKSQLFLMEFIVVILFFALCASICISAFVKADNMSRESKELNHALILAQSAAETIKGVEVGDVDRLSDITGLHKVKENMYRGYYSKNFKIIEDSEGNISDSEDMIYVMEVKLAMENKMLTAEIMVRNKNAQNSVCELEVKKYLPEEV
;
A
#
# COMPACT_ATOMS: atom_id res chain seq x y z
N MET A 1 1.45 10.11 73.95
CA MET A 1 1.92 10.99 72.85
C MET A 1 1.31 10.48 71.55
N ARG A 2 0.34 11.20 70.97
CA ARG A 2 -0.56 10.67 69.94
C ARG A 2 -0.02 10.96 68.53
N ASN A 3 0.07 9.93 67.70
CA ASN A 3 0.55 9.85 66.31
C ASN A 3 -0.03 10.91 65.34
N ARG A 4 0.35 12.18 65.47
CA ARG A 4 -0.08 13.26 64.56
C ARG A 4 0.77 13.33 63.27
N ASN A 5 1.97 12.76 63.30
CA ASN A 5 2.89 12.73 62.16
C ASN A 5 2.52 11.67 61.10
N TYR A 6 1.86 10.58 61.51
CA TYR A 6 1.42 9.50 60.62
C TYR A 6 0.34 9.98 59.64
N ALA A 7 -0.63 10.77 60.12
CA ALA A 7 -1.72 11.31 59.31
C ALA A 7 -1.23 12.32 58.23
N LYS A 8 -0.17 13.11 58.51
CA LYS A 8 0.43 14.02 57.53
C LYS A 8 1.21 13.28 56.44
N SER A 9 1.99 12.27 56.81
CA SER A 9 2.76 11.46 55.85
C SER A 9 1.86 10.64 54.93
N GLN A 10 0.72 10.16 55.44
CA GLN A 10 -0.29 9.43 54.66
C GLN A 10 -1.01 10.32 53.63
N LEU A 11 -1.27 11.59 53.97
CA LEU A 11 -1.88 12.56 53.04
C LEU A 11 -0.96 12.91 51.87
N PHE A 12 0.33 13.12 52.14
CA PHE A 12 1.33 13.37 51.10
C PHE A 12 1.50 12.16 50.15
N LEU A 13 1.48 10.95 50.72
CA LEU A 13 1.57 9.72 49.93
C LEU A 13 0.34 9.55 49.03
N MET A 14 -0.86 9.85 49.53
CA MET A 14 -2.09 9.83 48.73
C MET A 14 -2.03 10.81 47.56
N GLU A 15 -1.55 12.03 47.80
CA GLU A 15 -1.39 13.05 46.76
C GLU A 15 -0.41 12.59 45.67
N PHE A 16 0.71 11.99 46.06
CA PHE A 16 1.69 11.45 45.12
C PHE A 16 1.14 10.28 44.29
N ILE A 17 0.34 9.39 44.90
CA ILE A 17 -0.34 8.31 44.17
C ILE A 17 -1.26 8.90 43.10
N VAL A 18 -2.07 9.92 43.42
CA VAL A 18 -2.98 10.54 42.45
C VAL A 18 -2.22 11.16 41.28
N VAL A 19 -1.09 11.83 41.55
CA VAL A 19 -0.22 12.39 40.50
C VAL A 19 0.33 11.29 39.59
N ILE A 20 0.82 10.18 40.15
CA ILE A 20 1.32 9.05 39.36
C ILE A 20 0.20 8.42 38.53
N LEU A 21 -0.99 8.25 39.11
CA LEU A 21 -2.14 7.70 38.39
C LEU A 21 -2.57 8.58 37.21
N PHE A 22 -2.60 9.90 37.40
CA PHE A 22 -2.89 10.84 36.32
C PHE A 22 -1.82 10.79 35.23
N PHE A 23 -0.55 10.77 35.61
CA PHE A 23 0.56 10.64 34.65
C PHE A 23 0.50 9.32 33.88
N ALA A 24 0.19 8.21 34.56
CA ALA A 24 0.01 6.90 33.94
C ALA A 24 -1.16 6.90 32.95
N LEU A 25 -2.27 7.56 33.28
CA LEU A 25 -3.43 7.70 32.39
C LEU A 25 -3.08 8.51 31.15
N CYS A 26 -2.39 9.65 31.31
CA CYS A 26 -1.90 10.45 30.19
C CYS A 26 -0.93 9.65 29.32
N ALA A 27 0.02 8.94 29.92
CA ALA A 27 0.98 8.10 29.18
C ALA A 27 0.26 7.03 28.34
N SER A 28 -0.75 6.38 28.90
CA SER A 28 -1.57 5.39 28.18
C SER A 28 -2.28 5.98 26.96
N ILE A 29 -2.89 7.16 27.10
CA ILE A 29 -3.55 7.87 25.99
C ILE A 29 -2.52 8.25 24.92
N CYS A 30 -1.38 8.81 25.31
CA CYS A 30 -0.33 9.22 24.39
C CYS A 30 0.23 8.04 23.59
N ILE A 31 0.52 6.91 24.25
CA ILE A 31 0.97 5.69 23.58
C ILE A 31 -0.10 5.16 22.63
N SER A 32 -1.37 5.15 23.06
CA SER A 32 -2.48 4.70 22.22
C SER A 32 -2.65 5.56 20.96
N ALA A 33 -2.53 6.89 21.10
CA ALA A 33 -2.56 7.80 19.97
C ALA A 33 -1.37 7.58 19.02
N PHE A 34 -0.18 7.37 19.57
CA PHE A 34 1.02 7.10 18.79
C PHE A 34 0.92 5.79 18.00
N VAL A 35 0.46 4.70 18.62
CA VAL A 35 0.26 3.40 17.95
C VAL A 35 -0.76 3.52 16.82
N LYS A 36 -1.86 4.24 17.04
CA LYS A 36 -2.86 4.50 15.98
C LYS A 36 -2.26 5.31 14.83
N ALA A 37 -1.49 6.35 15.13
CA ALA A 37 -0.82 7.16 14.11
C ALA A 37 0.23 6.35 13.33
N ASP A 38 1.00 5.49 13.99
CA ASP A 38 1.96 4.60 13.33
C ASP A 38 1.26 3.62 12.39
N ASN A 39 0.17 2.98 12.83
CA ASN A 39 -0.63 2.09 11.99
C ASN A 39 -1.19 2.83 10.76
N MET A 40 -1.78 4.01 10.95
CA MET A 40 -2.30 4.81 9.84
C MET A 40 -1.18 5.28 8.90
N SER A 41 0.00 5.60 9.44
CA SER A 41 1.18 5.93 8.63
C SER A 41 1.63 4.75 7.77
N ARG A 42 1.64 3.53 8.32
CA ARG A 42 1.99 2.31 7.58
C ARG A 42 1.01 2.04 6.45
N GLU A 43 -0.29 2.11 6.74
CA GLU A 43 -1.35 1.93 5.74
C GLU A 43 -1.22 2.99 4.63
N SER A 44 -1.04 4.26 5.00
CA SER A 44 -0.83 5.34 4.03
C SER A 44 0.41 5.13 3.16
N LYS A 45 1.51 4.61 3.74
CA LYS A 45 2.72 4.28 2.98
C LYS A 45 2.47 3.13 2.00
N GLU A 46 1.80 2.08 2.45
CA GLU A 46 1.42 0.94 1.61
C GLU A 46 0.56 1.37 0.43
N LEU A 47 -0.49 2.15 0.70
CA LEU A 47 -1.36 2.74 -0.32
C LEU A 47 -0.57 3.62 -1.30
N ASN A 48 0.29 4.51 -0.79
CA ASN A 48 1.09 5.41 -1.63
C ASN A 48 2.04 4.63 -2.56
N HIS A 49 2.69 3.58 -2.05
CA HIS A 49 3.56 2.74 -2.89
C HIS A 49 2.77 1.98 -3.96
N ALA A 50 1.63 1.40 -3.59
CA ALA A 50 0.74 0.74 -4.54
C ALA A 50 0.22 1.71 -5.63
N LEU A 51 -0.14 2.93 -5.24
CA LEU A 51 -0.57 3.99 -6.16
C LEU A 51 0.55 4.39 -7.12
N ILE A 52 1.78 4.56 -6.64
CA ILE A 52 2.93 4.89 -7.50
C ILE A 52 3.17 3.79 -8.53
N LEU A 53 3.08 2.51 -8.15
CA LEU A 53 3.19 1.39 -9.10
C LEU A 53 2.08 1.43 -10.15
N ALA A 54 0.83 1.61 -9.71
CA ALA A 54 -0.31 1.67 -10.61
C ALA A 54 -0.19 2.86 -11.57
N GLN A 55 0.23 4.02 -11.09
CA GLN A 55 0.45 5.22 -11.89
C GLN A 55 1.61 5.02 -12.87
N SER A 56 2.72 4.41 -12.44
CA SER A 56 3.84 4.10 -13.34
C SER A 56 3.38 3.19 -14.49
N ALA A 57 2.62 2.14 -14.20
CA ALA A 57 2.03 1.29 -15.23
C ALA A 57 1.07 2.07 -16.13
N ALA A 58 0.23 2.94 -15.57
CA ALA A 58 -0.68 3.80 -16.32
C ALA A 58 0.06 4.72 -17.29
N GLU A 59 1.15 5.34 -16.85
CA GLU A 59 1.98 6.22 -17.66
C GLU A 59 2.64 5.45 -18.80
N THR A 60 3.15 4.25 -18.54
CA THR A 60 3.68 3.38 -19.59
C THR A 60 2.61 3.00 -20.61
N ILE A 61 1.43 2.58 -20.17
CA ILE A 61 0.31 2.25 -21.07
C ILE A 61 -0.13 3.46 -21.90
N LYS A 62 -0.14 4.65 -21.30
CA LYS A 62 -0.43 5.90 -22.02
C LYS A 62 0.66 6.23 -23.05
N GLY A 63 1.92 5.92 -22.75
CA GLY A 63 3.06 6.17 -23.63
C GLY A 63 3.16 5.22 -24.83
N VAL A 64 2.56 4.04 -24.76
CA VAL A 64 2.69 3.00 -25.79
C VAL A 64 1.79 3.25 -27.02
N GLU A 65 2.40 3.04 -28.19
CA GLU A 65 1.82 2.82 -29.52
C GLU A 65 0.63 1.84 -29.50
N VAL A 66 -0.53 2.12 -30.11
CA VAL A 66 -1.69 1.17 -30.13
C VAL A 66 -1.32 -0.20 -30.72
N GLY A 67 -0.32 -0.25 -31.59
CA GLY A 67 0.19 -1.49 -32.20
C GLY A 67 1.26 -2.23 -31.39
N ASP A 68 1.76 -1.65 -30.29
CA ASP A 68 2.90 -2.18 -29.52
C ASP A 68 2.49 -2.63 -28.10
N VAL A 69 1.19 -2.88 -27.89
CA VAL A 69 0.63 -3.34 -26.60
C VAL A 69 1.23 -4.68 -26.16
N ASP A 70 1.73 -5.49 -27.09
CA ASP A 70 2.48 -6.72 -26.77
C ASP A 70 3.88 -6.43 -26.18
N ARG A 71 4.46 -5.24 -26.37
CA ARG A 71 5.72 -4.80 -25.73
C ARG A 71 5.52 -4.31 -24.29
N LEU A 72 4.27 -4.22 -23.80
CA LEU A 72 4.03 -3.81 -22.42
C LEU A 72 4.74 -4.73 -21.43
N SER A 73 4.89 -6.01 -21.74
CA SER A 73 5.62 -6.94 -20.88
C SER A 73 7.07 -6.56 -20.67
N ASP A 74 7.72 -6.11 -21.74
CA ASP A 74 9.15 -5.83 -21.77
C ASP A 74 9.51 -4.55 -21.03
N ILE A 75 8.55 -3.61 -20.93
CA ILE A 75 8.76 -2.28 -20.36
C ILE A 75 8.27 -2.20 -18.90
N THR A 76 7.22 -2.95 -18.54
CA THR A 76 6.56 -2.83 -17.22
C THR A 76 6.91 -3.95 -16.25
N GLY A 77 7.60 -5.01 -16.68
CA GLY A 77 7.78 -6.23 -15.89
C GLY A 77 6.46 -6.98 -15.64
N LEU A 78 5.44 -6.72 -16.44
CA LEU A 78 4.14 -7.38 -16.38
C LEU A 78 4.10 -8.57 -17.34
N HIS A 79 3.58 -9.70 -16.88
CA HIS A 79 3.45 -10.89 -17.70
C HIS A 79 2.03 -10.98 -18.23
N LYS A 80 1.90 -11.23 -19.54
CA LYS A 80 0.60 -11.46 -20.18
C LYS A 80 0.03 -12.78 -19.67
N VAL A 81 -1.08 -12.72 -18.94
CA VAL A 81 -1.79 -13.89 -18.39
C VAL A 81 -2.88 -14.34 -19.34
N LYS A 82 -3.58 -13.39 -19.96
CA LYS A 82 -4.62 -13.61 -20.99
C LYS A 82 -4.58 -12.48 -22.01
N GLU A 83 -5.38 -12.62 -23.07
CA GLU A 83 -5.65 -11.53 -23.99
C GLU A 83 -6.13 -10.30 -23.20
N ASN A 84 -5.42 -9.17 -23.36
CA ASN A 84 -5.63 -7.91 -22.64
C ASN A 84 -5.51 -7.94 -21.11
N MET A 85 -4.93 -8.99 -20.51
CA MET A 85 -4.73 -9.06 -19.06
C MET A 85 -3.26 -9.35 -18.72
N TYR A 86 -2.65 -8.43 -17.99
CA TYR A 86 -1.25 -8.47 -17.60
C TYR A 86 -1.11 -8.48 -16.08
N ARG A 87 -0.08 -9.14 -15.55
CA ARG A 87 0.15 -9.28 -14.11
C ARG A 87 1.61 -9.16 -13.73
N GLY A 88 1.89 -8.39 -12.69
CA GLY A 88 3.22 -8.22 -12.10
C GLY A 88 3.23 -8.63 -10.64
N TYR A 89 4.38 -9.10 -10.18
CA TYR A 89 4.55 -9.61 -8.82
C TYR A 89 5.63 -8.82 -8.09
N TYR A 90 5.32 -8.43 -6.86
CA TYR A 90 6.17 -7.54 -6.08
C TYR A 90 6.37 -8.08 -4.67
N SER A 91 7.58 -7.86 -4.16
CA SER A 91 7.96 -8.17 -2.78
C SER A 91 7.33 -7.20 -1.77
N LYS A 92 7.52 -7.46 -0.47
CA LYS A 92 7.11 -6.56 0.64
C LYS A 92 7.54 -5.09 0.45
N ASN A 93 8.67 -4.88 -0.23
CA ASN A 93 9.25 -3.55 -0.46
C ASN A 93 8.86 -2.97 -1.83
N PHE A 94 7.83 -3.52 -2.49
CA PHE A 94 7.35 -3.09 -3.80
C PHE A 94 8.42 -3.14 -4.90
N LYS A 95 9.41 -4.04 -4.75
CA LYS A 95 10.38 -4.36 -5.80
C LYS A 95 9.87 -5.51 -6.64
N ILE A 96 10.07 -5.42 -7.95
CA ILE A 96 9.77 -6.50 -8.90
C ILE A 96 10.56 -7.74 -8.49
N ILE A 97 9.91 -8.89 -8.48
CA ILE A 97 10.55 -10.18 -8.26
C ILE A 97 10.73 -10.84 -9.63
N GLU A 98 11.93 -10.73 -10.17
CA GLU A 98 12.36 -11.42 -11.39
C GLU A 98 13.33 -12.54 -10.99
N ASP A 99 13.23 -13.71 -11.60
CA ASP A 99 14.25 -14.76 -11.50
C ASP A 99 15.47 -14.39 -12.36
N SER A 100 16.61 -15.05 -12.16
CA SER A 100 17.89 -14.74 -12.84
C SER A 100 17.86 -14.88 -14.38
N GLU A 101 16.76 -15.37 -14.94
CA GLU A 101 16.46 -15.52 -16.36
C GLU A 101 15.33 -14.59 -16.86
N GLY A 102 14.89 -13.63 -16.03
CA GLY A 102 13.80 -12.68 -16.36
C GLY A 102 12.39 -13.28 -16.30
N ASN A 103 12.25 -14.50 -15.77
CA ASN A 103 10.96 -15.14 -15.55
C ASN A 103 10.46 -14.83 -14.14
N ILE A 104 9.18 -14.49 -13.96
CA ILE A 104 8.65 -14.29 -12.61
C ILE A 104 8.40 -15.64 -11.94
N SER A 105 9.23 -15.94 -10.96
CA SER A 105 9.09 -17.10 -10.09
C SER A 105 8.13 -16.76 -8.95
N ASP A 106 7.13 -17.61 -8.71
CA ASP A 106 6.18 -17.55 -7.60
C ASP A 106 6.93 -17.88 -6.29
N SER A 107 7.80 -16.96 -5.87
CA SER A 107 8.67 -17.11 -4.71
C SER A 107 7.91 -16.85 -3.42
N GLU A 108 8.38 -17.42 -2.30
CA GLU A 108 7.80 -17.19 -0.97
C GLU A 108 7.79 -15.71 -0.55
N ASP A 109 8.61 -14.87 -1.21
CA ASP A 109 8.72 -13.43 -0.94
C ASP A 109 7.66 -12.58 -1.64
N MET A 110 6.77 -13.18 -2.44
CA MET A 110 5.68 -12.49 -3.13
C MET A 110 4.58 -12.04 -2.17
N ILE A 111 4.40 -10.72 -2.05
CA ILE A 111 3.35 -10.13 -1.19
C ILE A 111 2.32 -9.35 -1.99
N TYR A 112 2.70 -8.64 -3.06
CA TYR A 112 1.77 -7.83 -3.85
C TYR A 112 1.67 -8.31 -5.28
N VAL A 113 0.47 -8.16 -5.85
CA VAL A 113 0.14 -8.48 -7.23
C VAL A 113 -0.50 -7.26 -7.85
N MET A 114 0.04 -6.82 -8.99
CA MET A 114 -0.60 -5.84 -9.84
C MET A 114 -1.25 -6.54 -11.01
N GLU A 115 -2.51 -6.21 -11.30
CA GLU A 115 -3.26 -6.72 -12.44
C GLU A 115 -3.69 -5.54 -13.31
N VAL A 116 -3.42 -5.62 -14.60
CA VAL A 116 -3.80 -4.63 -15.59
C VAL A 116 -4.74 -5.29 -16.57
N LYS A 117 -5.94 -4.76 -16.72
CA LYS A 117 -6.89 -5.15 -17.76
C LYS A 117 -7.02 -4.03 -18.75
N LEU A 118 -6.83 -4.35 -20.03
CA LEU A 118 -7.02 -3.43 -21.13
C LEU A 118 -8.37 -3.71 -21.79
N ALA A 119 -9.09 -2.66 -22.12
CA ALA A 119 -10.32 -2.72 -22.91
C ALA A 119 -10.24 -1.64 -23.98
N MET A 120 -10.62 -1.99 -25.21
CA MET A 120 -10.66 -1.05 -26.32
C MET A 120 -12.10 -0.92 -26.79
N GLU A 121 -12.69 0.25 -26.59
CA GLU A 121 -14.07 0.54 -27.00
C GLU A 121 -14.10 1.89 -27.71
N ASN A 122 -14.76 1.98 -28.87
CA ASN A 122 -14.99 3.24 -29.59
C ASN A 122 -13.74 4.14 -29.72
N LYS A 123 -12.58 3.56 -30.06
CA LYS A 123 -11.28 4.26 -30.18
C LYS A 123 -10.71 4.83 -28.86
N MET A 124 -11.24 4.37 -27.73
CA MET A 124 -10.74 4.66 -26.40
C MET A 124 -10.13 3.40 -25.80
N LEU A 125 -8.84 3.46 -25.49
CA LEU A 125 -8.18 2.44 -24.68
C LEU A 125 -8.44 2.77 -23.21
N THR A 126 -9.06 1.84 -22.49
CA THR A 126 -9.27 1.88 -21.05
C THR A 126 -8.34 0.85 -20.41
N ALA A 127 -7.60 1.27 -19.39
CA ALA A 127 -6.76 0.42 -18.57
C ALA A 127 -7.25 0.46 -17.13
N GLU A 128 -7.72 -0.67 -16.63
CA GLU A 128 -8.02 -0.88 -15.22
C GLU A 128 -6.81 -1.51 -14.55
N ILE A 129 -6.25 -0.83 -13.57
CA ILE A 129 -5.04 -1.25 -12.86
C ILE A 129 -5.41 -1.47 -11.40
N MET A 130 -5.15 -2.68 -10.91
CA MET A 130 -5.47 -3.09 -9.55
C MET A 130 -4.21 -3.63 -8.88
N VAL A 131 -3.86 -3.06 -7.73
CA VAL A 131 -2.80 -3.58 -6.87
C VAL A 131 -3.43 -4.18 -5.63
N ARG A 132 -3.11 -5.43 -5.34
CA ARG A 132 -3.63 -6.16 -4.19
C ARG A 132 -2.54 -6.91 -3.46
N ASN A 133 -2.71 -7.08 -2.15
CA ASN A 133 -1.88 -7.97 -1.36
C ASN A 133 -2.37 -9.42 -1.59
N LYS A 134 -1.45 -10.39 -1.76
CA LYS A 134 -1.74 -11.81 -1.99
C LYS A 134 -2.67 -12.40 -0.93
N ASN A 135 -2.56 -11.90 0.30
CA ASN A 135 -3.31 -12.36 1.46
C ASN A 135 -4.56 -11.51 1.75
N ALA A 136 -4.72 -10.36 1.09
CA ALA A 136 -5.87 -9.49 1.31
C ALA A 136 -6.98 -9.82 0.33
N GLN A 137 -8.21 -9.77 0.84
CA GLN A 137 -9.41 -9.95 0.02
C GLN A 137 -9.78 -8.66 -0.73
N ASN A 138 -9.35 -7.51 -0.22
CA ASN A 138 -9.56 -6.21 -0.84
C ASN A 138 -8.31 -5.75 -1.61
N SER A 139 -8.54 -5.00 -2.68
CA SER A 139 -7.51 -4.25 -3.38
C SER A 139 -6.93 -3.16 -2.47
N VAL A 140 -5.61 -3.00 -2.54
CA VAL A 140 -4.89 -1.91 -1.85
C VAL A 140 -5.07 -0.62 -2.66
N CYS A 141 -5.03 -0.72 -3.98
CA CYS A 141 -5.23 0.42 -4.87
C CYS A 141 -5.92 -0.01 -6.16
N GLU A 142 -6.80 0.83 -6.67
CA GLU A 142 -7.43 0.70 -7.99
C GLU A 142 -7.31 2.03 -8.74
N LEU A 143 -6.93 1.96 -10.01
CA LEU A 143 -6.76 3.11 -10.89
C LEU A 143 -7.32 2.78 -12.27
N GLU A 144 -8.23 3.63 -12.76
CA GLU A 144 -8.77 3.55 -14.12
C GLU A 144 -8.20 4.67 -14.98
N VAL A 145 -7.70 4.31 -16.15
CA VAL A 145 -7.02 5.22 -17.07
C VAL A 145 -7.62 5.10 -18.46
N LYS A 146 -7.90 6.24 -19.10
CA LYS A 146 -8.42 6.30 -20.48
C LYS A 146 -7.47 7.05 -21.39
N LYS A 147 -7.25 6.53 -22.59
CA LYS A 147 -6.48 7.16 -23.67
C LYS A 147 -7.32 7.13 -24.95
N TYR A 148 -7.51 8.30 -25.56
CA TYR A 148 -8.14 8.41 -26.87
C TYR A 148 -7.11 8.16 -27.97
N LEU A 149 -7.52 7.45 -29.02
CA LEU A 149 -6.67 7.09 -30.15
C LEU A 149 -7.14 7.87 -31.39
N PRO A 150 -6.36 8.87 -31.85
CA PRO A 150 -6.72 9.63 -33.05
C PRO A 150 -6.62 8.75 -34.32
N GLU A 151 -7.42 9.07 -35.34
CA GLU A 151 -7.32 8.45 -36.67
C GLU A 151 -5.96 8.79 -37.30
N GLU A 152 -5.26 7.78 -37.84
CA GLU A 152 -4.18 8.00 -38.78
C GLU A 152 -4.76 8.73 -40.01
N VAL A 153 -4.23 9.92 -40.30
CA VAL A 153 -4.56 10.73 -41.50
C VAL A 153 -3.68 10.30 -42.66
#